data_AF-K0K440-F1
#
_entry.id   AF-K0K440-F1
#
_cell.length_a   1.000
_cell.length_b   1.000
_cell.length_c   1.000
_cell.angle_alpha   90.00
_cell.angle_beta   90.00
_cell.angle_gamma   90.00
#
_symmetry.space_group_name_H-M   'P 1'
#
loop_
_entity.id
_entity.type
_entity.pdbx_description
1 polymer ?
#
loop_
_entity_poly.entity_id
_entity_poly.type
_entity_poly.pdbx_seq_one_letter_code
_entity_poly.pdbx_strand_id
1 'polypeptide(L)' 'MTGQQHPAPGSIIVFLNPDAHESSVFIEGVVVGEPLTDPETSRPWVPVLRPGRMLSILDAANIVEARVP' A
#
# COMPACT_ATOMS: atom_id res chain seq x y z
N MET A 1 -18.81 -1.39 -14.46
CA MET A 1 -18.20 -1.12 -13.15
C MET A 1 -16.91 -1.90 -13.07
N THR A 2 -15.80 -1.34 -13.55
CA THR A 2 -14.48 -1.94 -13.37
C THR A 2 -14.07 -1.67 -11.93
N GLY A 3 -14.38 -2.60 -11.02
CA GLY A 3 -13.93 -2.53 -9.64
C GLY A 3 -12.42 -2.44 -9.65
N GLN A 4 -11.88 -1.35 -9.12
CA GLN A 4 -10.45 -1.18 -8.94
C GLN A 4 -10.00 -2.33 -8.03
N GLN A 5 -9.29 -3.31 -8.59
CA GLN A 5 -8.83 -4.47 -7.85
C GLN A 5 -7.70 -4.00 -6.92
N HIS A 6 -7.96 -3.98 -5.62
CA HIS A 6 -6.91 -3.74 -4.63
C HIS A 6 -5.97 -4.95 -4.60
N PRO A 7 -4.67 -4.73 -4.31
CA PRO A 7 -3.74 -5.84 -4.13
C PRO A 7 -4.25 -6.74 -3.00
N ALA A 8 -4.30 -8.04 -3.25
CA ALA A 8 -4.72 -9.02 -2.25
C ALA A 8 -3.66 -9.15 -1.14
N PRO A 9 -4.04 -9.62 0.06
CA PRO A 9 -3.07 -10.01 1.08
C PRO A 9 -1.99 -10.95 0.51
N GLY A 10 -0.73 -10.70 0.87
CA GLY A 10 0.45 -11.40 0.34
C GLY A 10 1.03 -10.78 -0.94
N SER A 11 0.37 -9.82 -1.57
CA SER A 11 0.94 -9.09 -2.72
C SER A 11 2.14 -8.27 -2.30
N ILE A 12 3.19 -8.29 -3.11
CA ILE A 12 4.33 -7.37 -3.01
C ILE A 12 3.96 -6.11 -3.78
N ILE A 13 4.08 -4.95 -3.15
CA ILE A 13 3.73 -3.67 -3.76
C ILE A 13 4.92 -2.71 -3.72
N VAL A 14 4.99 -1.84 -4.72
CA VAL A 14 5.87 -0.67 -4.72
C VAL A 14 5.00 0.57 -4.63
N PHE A 15 5.33 1.50 -3.73
CA PHE A 15 4.54 2.69 -3.48
C PHE A 15 5.42 3.91 -3.20
N LEU A 16 4.83 5.11 -3.39
CA LEU A 16 5.50 6.37 -3.11
C LEU A 16 5.81 6.51 -1.61
N ASN A 17 7.05 6.85 -1.29
CA ASN A 17 7.46 7.09 0.08
C ASN A 17 6.82 8.39 0.62
N PRO A 18 5.97 8.33 1.66
CA PRO A 18 5.44 9.54 2.28
C PRO A 18 6.47 10.23 3.19
N ASP A 19 7.57 9.55 3.56
CA ASP A 19 8.55 10.05 4.52
C ASP A 19 9.58 10.96 3.84
N ALA A 20 9.43 12.27 4.02
CA ALA A 20 10.32 13.29 3.44
C ALA A 20 11.78 13.21 3.91
N HIS A 21 12.08 12.41 4.94
CA HIS A 21 13.43 12.23 5.50
C HIS A 21 14.18 11.02 4.92
N GLU A 22 13.50 10.13 4.21
CA GLU A 22 14.13 8.99 3.54
C GLU A 22 14.56 9.36 2.12
N SER A 23 15.75 8.91 1.69
CA SER A 23 16.27 9.18 0.35
C SER A 23 15.57 8.38 -0.75
N SER A 24 14.82 7.34 -0.39
CA SER A 24 14.16 6.44 -1.32
C SER A 24 12.80 7.00 -1.73
N VAL A 25 12.62 7.33 -3.01
CA VAL A 25 11.34 7.84 -3.56
C VAL A 25 10.25 6.77 -3.55
N PHE A 26 10.64 5.52 -3.75
CA PHE A 26 9.74 4.37 -3.74
C PHE A 26 10.17 3.36 -2.69
N ILE A 27 9.18 2.73 -2.06
CA ILE A 27 9.36 1.68 -1.07
C ILE A 27 8.66 0.42 -1.56
N GLU A 28 9.29 -0.73 -1.34
CA GLU A 28 8.65 -2.03 -1.48
C GLU A 28 8.06 -2.50 -0.14
N GLY A 29 6.87 -3.07 -0.15
CA GLY A 29 6.24 -3.64 1.03
C GLY A 29 5.31 -4.79 0.67
N VAL A 30 4.80 -5.47 1.70
CA VAL A 30 3.86 -6.58 1.53
C VAL A 30 2.51 -6.20 2.10
N VAL A 31 1.43 -6.44 1.36
CA VAL A 31 0.06 -6.27 1.88
C VAL A 31 -0.23 -7.38 2.88
N VAL A 32 -0.63 -7.04 4.10
CA VAL A 32 -0.80 -8.02 5.19
C VAL A 32 -2.24 -8.21 5.65
N GLY A 33 -3.21 -7.58 4.98
CA GLY A 33 -4.61 -7.68 5.36
C GLY A 33 -5.53 -7.06 4.32
N GLU A 34 -6.83 -7.13 4.61
CA GLU A 34 -7.87 -6.63 3.73
C GLU A 34 -7.80 -5.09 3.59
N PRO A 35 -8.19 -4.55 2.43
CA PRO A 35 -8.35 -3.12 2.25
C PRO A 35 -9.37 -2.55 3.24
N LEU A 36 -9.04 -1.37 3.78
CA LEU A 36 -9.89 -0.55 4.62
C LEU A 36 -10.44 0.61 3.80
N THR A 37 -11.58 1.16 4.18
CA THR A 37 -12.09 2.40 3.59
C THR A 37 -11.80 3.55 4.54
N ASP A 38 -11.11 4.57 4.05
CA ASP A 38 -10.94 5.83 4.77
C ASP A 38 -12.31 6.52 4.95
N PRO A 39 -12.78 6.76 6.18
CA PRO A 39 -14.09 7.38 6.43
C PRO A 39 -14.18 8.82 5.93
N GLU A 40 -13.05 9.54 5.78
CA GLU A 40 -13.07 10.94 5.35
C GLU A 40 -13.15 11.05 3.82
N THR A 41 -12.28 10.34 3.10
CA THR A 41 -12.21 10.45 1.64
C THR A 41 -12.96 9.34 0.89
N SER A 42 -13.48 8.34 1.61
CA SER A 42 -14.05 7.10 1.05
C SER A 42 -13.05 6.33 0.16
N ARG A 43 -11.75 6.62 0.29
CA ARG A 43 -10.71 5.97 -0.50
C ARG A 43 -10.27 4.65 0.12
N PRO A 44 -9.86 3.68 -0.71
CA PRO A 44 -9.35 2.42 -0.24
C PRO A 44 -7.91 2.57 0.25
N TRP A 45 -7.67 2.13 1.48
CA TRP A 45 -6.36 2.08 2.11
C TRP A 45 -5.97 0.63 2.36
N VAL A 46 -4.69 0.29 2.29
CA VAL A 46 -4.20 -1.08 2.49
C VAL A 46 -3.20 -1.13 3.65
N PRO A 47 -3.25 -2.16 4.50
CA PRO A 47 -2.23 -2.41 5.50
C PRO A 47 -0.97 -3.04 4.86
N VAL A 48 0.18 -2.40 5.06
CA VAL A 48 1.45 -2.75 4.42
C VAL A 48 2.52 -2.97 5.47
N LEU A 49 3.23 -4.08 5.37
CA LEU A 49 4.46 -4.32 6.11
C LEU A 49 5.65 -3.81 5.30
N ARG A 50 6.31 -2.77 5.80
CA ARG A 50 7.53 -2.18 5.27
C ARG A 50 8.79 -2.96 5.72
N PRO A 51 9.93 -2.76 5.04
CA PRO A 51 11.22 -3.22 5.53
C PRO A 51 11.46 -2.75 6.97
N GLY A 52 12.13 -3.57 7.78
CA GLY A 52 12.31 -3.30 9.21
C GLY A 52 11.11 -3.65 10.10
N ARG A 53 10.11 -4.37 9.55
CA ARG A 53 8.91 -4.84 10.27
C ARG A 53 7.98 -3.71 10.73
N MET A 54 8.04 -2.56 10.07
CA MET A 54 7.14 -1.45 10.35
C MET A 54 5.81 -1.66 9.63
N LEU A 55 4.71 -1.65 10.36
CA LEU A 55 3.37 -1.68 9.79
C LEU A 55 2.94 -0.25 9.45
N SER A 56 2.36 -0.05 8.27
CA SER A 56 1.82 1.22 7.84
C SER A 56 0.46 1.01 7.17
N ILE A 57 -0.42 2.00 7.25
CA ILE A 57 -1.64 2.03 6.45
C ILE A 57 -1.39 3.01 5.29
N LEU A 58 -1.62 2.56 4.06
CA LEU A 58 -1.26 3.28 2.85
C LEU A 58 -2.51 3.55 2.01
N ASP A 59 -2.70 4.77 1.53
CA ASP A 59 -3.68 5.06 0.47
C ASP A 59 -3.31 4.26 -0.79
N ALA A 60 -4.20 3.39 -1.25
CA ALA A 60 -3.96 2.53 -2.40
C ALA A 60 -3.70 3.32 -3.69
N ALA A 61 -4.07 4.61 -3.74
CA ALA A 61 -3.73 5.50 -4.84
C ALA A 61 -2.22 5.77 -4.99
N ASN A 62 -1.42 5.53 -3.94
CA ASN A 62 0.04 5.71 -3.97
C ASN A 62 0.81 4.46 -4.43
N ILE A 63 0.10 3.37 -4.72
CA ILE A 63 0.69 2.13 -5.23
C ILE A 63 0.95 2.29 -6.71
N VAL A 64 2.21 2.12 -7.11
CA VAL A 64 2.64 2.23 -8.51
C VAL A 64 2.84 0.87 -9.18
N GLU A 65 3.07 -0.17 -8.40
CA GLU A 65 3.19 -1.54 -8.87
C GLU A 65 2.66 -2.52 -7.81
N ALA A 66 2.00 -3.59 -8.26
CA ALA A 66 1.60 -4.71 -7.42
C ALA A 66 1.89 -6.02 -8.15
N ARG A 67 2.51 -6.97 -7.45
CA ARG A 67 2.88 -8.29 -7.96
C ARG A 67 2.40 -9.37 -6.99
N VAL A 68 1.82 -10.43 -7.55
CA VAL A 68 1.53 -11.65 -6.81
C VAL A 68 2.82 -12.47 -6.76
N PRO A 69 3.14 -13.14 -5.62
CA PRO A 69 4.27 -14.06 -5.55
C PRO A 69 4.23 -15.16 -6.61
#